data_AF-A0A372MHU1-F1
#
_entry.id   AF-A0A372MHU1-F1
#
_cell.length_a   1.000
_cell.length_b   1.000
_cell.length_c   1.000
_cell.angle_alpha   90.00
_cell.angle_beta   90.00
_cell.angle_gamma   90.00
#
_symmetry.space_group_name_H-M   'P 1'
#
loop_
_entity.id
_entity.type
_entity.pdbx_description
1 polymer ?
#
loop_
_entity_poly.entity_id
_entity_poly.type
_entity_poly.pdbx_seq_one_letter_code
_entity_poly.pdbx_strand_id
1 'polypeptide(L)'
;MQSEITTIGAPVMLIGLLVGFFLCFYGYVIKSLLIRLRSVISGSIVFLFIALMSYGRESFMRVLQDANPLGALWKVLFNPSDYRGVLLYLVSFAAGGLVLFLLARKNHKAIELIVALFTAFSMSLIIFFLLLSFLPLTPSFIVTAVALVVILALSIAHFESYMALESAIAGSLMVAWLLSRFWYLQFWLFFALWAVFAFLGILNQMHMMTKRKEVAHA
;
A
#
# COMPACT_ATOMS: atom_id res chain seq x y z
N MET A 1 4.73 19.39 29.37
CA MET A 1 3.86 18.24 29.03
C MET A 1 4.43 17.50 27.82
N GLN A 2 5.58 16.82 27.97
CA GLN A 2 6.31 16.14 26.89
C GLN A 2 6.52 14.63 27.15
N SER A 3 6.00 14.10 28.26
CA SER A 3 6.33 12.77 28.76
C SER A 3 5.31 11.67 28.47
N GLU A 4 4.06 12.00 28.11
CA GLU A 4 3.00 10.98 27.92
C GLU A 4 2.82 10.53 26.46
N ILE A 5 3.14 11.38 25.49
CA ILE A 5 3.01 11.05 24.05
C ILE A 5 4.15 10.12 23.59
N THR A 6 5.33 10.21 24.23
CA THR A 6 6.50 9.39 23.92
C THR A 6 6.40 7.94 24.44
N THR A 7 5.64 7.70 25.51
CA THR A 7 5.52 6.37 26.13
C THR A 7 4.66 5.40 25.32
N ILE A 8 3.64 5.89 24.61
CA ILE A 8 2.79 5.07 23.72
C ILE A 8 3.41 4.96 22.31
N GLY A 9 4.17 5.97 21.87
CA GLY A 9 4.82 5.98 20.56
C GLY A 9 5.88 4.88 20.38
N ALA A 10 6.67 4.60 21.41
CA ALA A 10 7.74 3.60 21.37
C ALA A 10 7.23 2.14 21.16
N PRO A 11 6.23 1.63 21.90
CA PRO A 11 5.70 0.29 21.66
C PRO A 11 4.97 0.17 20.33
N VAL A 12 4.25 1.21 19.88
CA VAL A 12 3.61 1.24 18.55
C VAL A 12 4.67 1.20 17.44
N MET A 13 5.77 1.93 17.61
CA MET A 13 6.89 1.87 16.67
C MET A 13 7.55 0.49 16.65
N LEU A 14 7.81 -0.12 17.82
CA LEU A 14 8.41 -1.46 17.90
C LEU A 14 7.54 -2.52 17.22
N ILE A 15 6.24 -2.52 17.51
CA ILE A 15 5.28 -3.42 16.86
C ILE A 15 5.24 -3.16 15.36
N GLY A 16 5.17 -1.89 14.94
CA GLY A 16 5.19 -1.50 13.54
C GLY A 16 6.47 -1.95 12.81
N LEU A 17 7.64 -1.78 13.42
CA LEU A 17 8.91 -2.24 12.87
C LEU A 17 8.96 -3.77 12.77
N LEU A 18 8.51 -4.49 13.80
CA LEU A 18 8.44 -5.95 13.77
C LEU A 18 7.54 -6.44 12.64
N VAL A 19 6.35 -5.87 12.49
CA VAL A 19 5.43 -6.22 11.40
C VAL A 19 6.03 -5.84 10.04
N GLY A 20 6.69 -4.70 9.94
CA GLY A 20 7.33 -4.23 8.71
C GLY A 20 8.49 -5.11 8.27
N PHE A 21 9.40 -5.46 9.18
CA PHE A 21 10.49 -6.41 8.92
C PHE A 21 9.97 -7.81 8.61
N PHE A 22 8.92 -8.25 9.31
CA PHE A 22 8.27 -9.53 9.04
C PHE A 22 7.67 -9.56 7.62
N LEU A 23 6.96 -8.51 7.21
CA LEU A 23 6.46 -8.38 5.84
C LEU A 23 7.60 -8.32 4.82
N CYS A 24 8.66 -7.58 5.14
CA CYS A 24 9.80 -7.38 4.25
C CYS A 24 10.55 -8.70 3.96
N PHE A 25 10.83 -9.49 4.99
CA PHE A 25 11.66 -10.69 4.87
C PHE A 25 10.88 -12.01 4.84
N TYR A 26 9.73 -12.07 5.52
CA TYR A 26 8.92 -13.29 5.71
C TYR A 26 7.53 -13.22 5.06
N GLY A 27 7.24 -12.20 4.25
CA GLY A 27 5.97 -12.06 3.53
C GLY A 27 5.57 -13.30 2.73
N TYR A 28 6.55 -14.06 2.23
CA TYR A 28 6.31 -15.32 1.52
C TYR A 28 5.74 -16.45 2.41
N VAL A 29 6.03 -16.47 3.72
CA VAL A 29 5.53 -17.51 4.65
C VAL A 29 4.02 -17.37 4.86
N ILE A 30 3.51 -16.14 4.89
CA ILE A 30 2.10 -15.81 5.12
C ILE A 30 1.37 -15.54 3.78
N LYS A 31 1.90 -16.02 2.65
CA LYS A 31 1.38 -15.77 1.29
C LYS A 31 -0.14 -15.98 1.19
N SER A 32 -0.68 -17.07 1.76
CA SER A 32 -2.12 -17.39 1.68
C SER A 32 -3.02 -16.36 2.39
N LEU A 33 -2.58 -15.82 3.54
CA LEU A 33 -3.31 -14.81 4.28
C LEU A 33 -3.14 -13.43 3.62
N LEU A 34 -1.93 -13.13 3.15
CA LEU A 34 -1.61 -11.87 2.47
C LEU A 34 -2.34 -11.72 1.13
N ILE A 35 -2.56 -12.81 0.38
CA ILE A 35 -3.39 -12.78 -0.83
C ILE A 35 -4.81 -12.33 -0.49
N ARG A 36 -5.42 -12.94 0.54
CA ARG A 36 -6.79 -12.63 0.96
C ARG A 36 -6.91 -11.21 1.48
N LEU A 37 -6.03 -10.81 2.39
CA LEU A 37 -6.03 -9.48 2.97
C LEU A 37 -5.82 -8.39 1.90
N ARG A 38 -4.89 -8.63 0.97
CA ARG A 38 -4.62 -7.71 -0.14
C ARG A 38 -5.80 -7.56 -1.08
N SER A 39 -6.50 -8.64 -1.41
CA SER A 39 -7.71 -8.52 -2.24
C SER A 39 -8.74 -7.59 -1.59
N VAL A 40 -8.93 -7.70 -0.27
CA VAL A 40 -9.82 -6.80 0.47
C VAL A 40 -9.29 -5.37 0.42
N ILE A 41 -8.04 -5.15 0.82
CA ILE A 41 -7.43 -3.80 0.90
C ILE A 41 -7.41 -3.12 -0.47
N SER A 42 -7.00 -3.84 -1.51
CA SER A 42 -6.92 -3.34 -2.88
C SER A 42 -8.31 -2.93 -3.38
N GLY A 43 -9.30 -3.81 -3.25
CA GLY A 43 -10.68 -3.53 -3.64
C GLY A 43 -11.24 -2.31 -2.90
N SER A 44 -11.00 -2.25 -1.59
CA SER A 44 -11.42 -1.15 -0.74
C SER A 44 -10.77 0.19 -1.14
N ILE A 45 -9.47 0.23 -1.41
CA ILE A 45 -8.75 1.44 -1.82
C ILE A 45 -9.25 1.94 -3.18
N VAL A 46 -9.39 1.05 -4.17
CA VAL A 46 -9.83 1.44 -5.52
C VAL A 46 -11.27 1.98 -5.48
N PHE A 47 -12.19 1.32 -4.77
CA PHE A 47 -13.56 1.80 -4.65
C PHE A 47 -13.66 3.10 -3.84
N LEU A 48 -12.87 3.24 -2.79
CA LEU A 48 -12.78 4.48 -2.02
C LEU A 48 -12.30 5.63 -2.89
N PHE A 49 -11.28 5.40 -3.74
CA PHE A 49 -10.79 6.39 -4.68
C PHE A 49 -11.85 6.77 -5.71
N ILE A 50 -12.61 5.80 -6.24
CA ILE A 50 -13.73 6.06 -7.15
C ILE A 50 -14.82 6.90 -6.46
N ALA A 51 -15.15 6.58 -5.20
CA ALA A 51 -16.12 7.33 -4.41
C ALA A 51 -15.67 8.78 -4.13
N LEU A 52 -14.40 8.97 -3.82
CA LEU A 52 -13.79 10.31 -3.68
C LEU A 52 -13.83 11.09 -4.99
N MET A 53 -13.60 10.44 -6.12
CA MET A 53 -13.69 11.05 -7.46
C MET A 53 -15.13 11.40 -7.86
N SER A 54 -16.12 10.61 -7.46
CA SER A 54 -17.51 10.78 -7.89
C SER A 54 -18.29 11.75 -6.99
N TYR A 55 -18.16 11.63 -5.67
CA TYR A 55 -18.90 12.44 -4.69
C TYR A 55 -18.08 13.62 -4.15
N GLY A 56 -16.78 13.39 -3.88
CA GLY A 56 -15.91 14.33 -3.19
C GLY A 56 -14.94 15.11 -4.09
N ARG A 57 -15.20 15.22 -5.41
CA ARG A 57 -14.20 15.66 -6.40
C ARG A 57 -13.49 16.96 -6.02
N GLU A 58 -14.23 18.00 -5.66
CA GLU A 58 -13.64 19.30 -5.31
C GLU A 58 -12.78 19.22 -4.04
N SER A 59 -13.30 18.57 -3.00
CA SER A 59 -12.57 18.34 -1.75
C SER A 59 -11.29 17.53 -1.99
N PHE A 60 -11.36 16.51 -2.84
CA PHE A 60 -10.20 15.70 -3.18
C PHE A 60 -9.15 16.48 -3.99
N MET A 61 -9.56 17.29 -4.96
CA MET A 61 -8.63 18.15 -5.70
C MET A 61 -7.93 19.16 -4.79
N ARG A 62 -8.62 19.68 -3.77
CA ARG A 62 -7.99 20.53 -2.73
C ARG A 62 -7.00 19.73 -1.89
N VAL A 63 -7.32 18.49 -1.51
CA VAL A 63 -6.40 17.61 -0.78
C VAL A 63 -5.11 17.37 -1.57
N LEU A 64 -5.21 17.17 -2.88
CA LEU A 64 -4.05 16.95 -3.74
C LEU A 64 -3.07 18.13 -3.81
N GLN A 65 -3.54 19.34 -3.47
CA GLN A 65 -2.76 20.58 -3.45
C GLN A 65 -2.33 20.98 -2.04
N ASP A 66 -2.76 20.25 -1.00
CA ASP A 66 -2.41 20.54 0.39
C ASP A 66 -0.95 20.14 0.67
N ALA A 67 -0.31 20.87 1.60
CA ALA A 67 1.04 20.57 2.07
C ALA A 67 1.12 19.25 2.85
N ASN A 68 0.00 18.77 3.40
CA ASN A 68 -0.11 17.46 4.04
C ASN A 68 -1.30 16.66 3.48
N PRO A 69 -1.14 16.04 2.30
CA PRO A 69 -2.24 15.42 1.58
C PRO A 69 -2.85 14.23 2.34
N LEU A 70 -2.04 13.42 3.03
CA LEU A 70 -2.54 12.29 3.82
C LEU A 70 -3.43 12.76 4.99
N GLY A 71 -3.00 13.80 5.71
CA GLY A 71 -3.78 14.38 6.80
C GLY A 71 -5.08 15.04 6.31
N ALA A 72 -5.01 15.70 5.14
CA ALA A 72 -6.17 16.33 4.52
C ALA A 72 -7.18 15.28 4.00
N LEU A 73 -6.71 14.18 3.42
CA LEU A 73 -7.54 13.03 3.03
C LEU A 73 -8.31 12.46 4.22
N TRP A 74 -7.65 12.31 5.37
CA TRP A 74 -8.30 11.84 6.58
C TRP A 74 -9.47 12.74 7.01
N LYS A 75 -9.27 14.06 6.94
CA LYS A 75 -10.32 15.05 7.26
C LYS A 75 -11.49 15.00 6.28
N VAL A 76 -11.24 14.75 4.99
CA VAL A 76 -12.30 14.59 3.99
C VAL A 76 -13.07 13.30 4.20
N LEU A 77 -12.36 12.20 4.50
CA LEU A 77 -12.98 10.88 4.72
C LEU A 77 -13.82 10.83 5.99
N PHE A 78 -13.43 11.56 7.03
CA PHE A 78 -14.12 11.59 8.32
C PHE A 78 -14.57 13.00 8.68
N ASN A 79 -15.25 13.67 7.73
CA ASN A 79 -15.79 15.00 7.98
C ASN A 79 -17.05 14.90 8.88
N PRO A 80 -17.02 15.41 10.13
CA PRO A 80 -18.16 15.33 11.04
C PRO A 80 -19.38 16.12 10.56
N SER A 81 -19.18 17.08 9.65
CA SER A 81 -20.26 17.90 9.08
C SER A 81 -20.96 17.25 7.88
N ASP A 82 -20.37 16.21 7.27
CA ASP A 82 -20.95 15.52 6.10
C ASP A 82 -21.11 14.02 6.37
N TYR A 83 -22.10 13.68 7.19
CA TYR A 83 -22.40 12.30 7.55
C TYR A 83 -22.73 11.42 6.34
N ARG A 84 -23.35 11.97 5.30
CA ARG A 84 -23.69 11.24 4.06
C ARG A 84 -22.44 10.86 3.29
N GLY A 85 -21.49 11.80 3.14
CA GLY A 85 -20.20 11.53 2.52
C GLY A 85 -19.42 10.44 3.25
N VAL A 86 -19.33 10.53 4.59
CA VAL A 86 -18.64 9.52 5.43
C VAL A 86 -19.26 8.13 5.23
N LEU A 87 -20.60 8.03 5.25
CA LEU A 87 -21.30 6.76 5.07
C LEU A 87 -21.06 6.19 3.67
N LEU A 88 -21.09 7.03 2.64
CA LEU A 88 -20.80 6.63 1.26
C LEU A 88 -19.37 6.10 1.14
N TYR A 89 -18.37 6.79 1.70
CA TYR A 89 -16.98 6.33 1.71
C TYR A 89 -16.81 4.99 2.44
N LEU A 90 -17.46 4.82 3.59
CA LEU A 90 -17.40 3.59 4.38
C LEU A 90 -18.04 2.41 3.63
N VAL A 91 -19.21 2.64 3.01
CA VAL A 91 -19.90 1.64 2.19
C VAL A 91 -19.08 1.29 0.95
N SER A 92 -18.50 2.28 0.26
CA SER A 92 -17.62 2.02 -0.89
C SER A 92 -16.38 1.23 -0.48
N PHE A 93 -15.77 1.55 0.67
CA PHE A 93 -14.65 0.79 1.21
C PHE A 93 -15.04 -0.67 1.50
N ALA A 94 -16.15 -0.89 2.20
CA ALA A 94 -16.63 -2.23 2.55
C ALA A 94 -17.06 -3.04 1.32
N ALA A 95 -17.83 -2.42 0.42
CA ALA A 95 -18.32 -3.06 -0.81
C ALA A 95 -17.16 -3.42 -1.75
N GLY A 96 -16.21 -2.50 -1.96
CA GLY A 96 -15.05 -2.76 -2.81
C GLY A 96 -14.19 -3.92 -2.31
N GLY A 97 -13.93 -3.96 -1.00
CA GLY A 97 -13.17 -5.04 -0.38
C GLY A 97 -13.90 -6.39 -0.47
N LEU A 98 -15.20 -6.40 -0.23
CA LEU A 98 -16.02 -7.61 -0.29
C LEU A 98 -16.16 -8.14 -1.74
N VAL A 99 -16.36 -7.25 -2.71
CA VAL A 99 -16.42 -7.61 -4.14
C VAL A 99 -15.11 -8.24 -4.60
N LEU A 100 -13.96 -7.60 -4.33
CA LEU A 100 -12.68 -8.14 -4.78
C LEU A 100 -12.30 -9.42 -4.03
N PHE A 101 -12.68 -9.54 -2.75
CA PHE A 101 -12.51 -10.77 -1.98
C PHE A 101 -13.32 -11.95 -2.54
N LEU A 102 -14.56 -11.73 -2.94
CA LEU A 102 -15.39 -12.76 -3.57
C LEU A 102 -14.87 -13.13 -4.96
N LEU A 103 -14.42 -12.14 -5.73
CA LEU A 103 -13.81 -12.35 -7.04
C LEU A 103 -12.51 -13.16 -6.92
N ALA A 104 -11.64 -12.83 -5.98
CA ALA A 104 -10.36 -13.53 -5.77
C ALA A 104 -10.50 -15.03 -5.44
N ARG A 105 -11.70 -15.51 -5.07
CA ARG A 105 -11.98 -16.93 -4.82
C ARG A 105 -12.40 -17.71 -6.07
N LYS A 106 -12.71 -17.02 -7.18
CA LYS A 106 -13.18 -17.66 -8.40
C LYS A 106 -11.99 -17.91 -9.35
N ASN A 107 -11.78 -19.17 -9.72
CA ASN A 107 -10.71 -19.59 -10.64
C ASN A 107 -11.11 -19.37 -12.11
N HIS A 108 -11.26 -18.11 -12.52
CA HIS A 108 -11.44 -17.75 -13.92
C HIS A 108 -10.36 -16.76 -14.36
N LYS A 109 -9.74 -17.00 -15.53
CA LYS A 109 -8.68 -16.13 -16.09
C LYS A 109 -9.06 -14.66 -16.17
N ALA A 110 -10.32 -14.36 -16.53
CA ALA A 110 -10.80 -12.97 -16.57
C ALA A 110 -10.85 -12.32 -15.17
N ILE A 111 -11.15 -13.10 -14.14
CA ILE A 111 -11.21 -12.62 -12.76
C ILE A 111 -9.81 -12.42 -12.19
N GLU A 112 -8.86 -13.29 -12.52
CA GLU A 112 -7.44 -13.11 -12.17
C GLU A 112 -6.90 -11.79 -12.74
N LEU A 113 -7.24 -11.44 -13.98
CA LEU A 113 -6.85 -10.18 -14.59
C LEU A 113 -7.46 -8.97 -13.87
N ILE A 114 -8.74 -9.04 -13.47
CA ILE A 114 -9.39 -7.97 -12.69
C ILE A 114 -8.67 -7.80 -11.34
N VAL A 115 -8.38 -8.89 -10.63
CA VAL A 115 -7.67 -8.83 -9.35
C VAL A 115 -6.27 -8.24 -9.52
N ALA A 116 -5.54 -8.62 -10.58
CA ALA A 116 -4.22 -8.07 -10.88
C ALA A 116 -4.29 -6.56 -11.17
N LEU A 117 -5.25 -6.11 -11.99
CA LEU A 117 -5.47 -4.68 -12.27
C LEU A 117 -5.77 -3.88 -11.01
N PHE A 118 -6.69 -4.36 -10.18
CA PHE A 118 -7.02 -3.69 -8.92
C PHE A 118 -5.80 -3.63 -7.98
N THR A 119 -5.04 -4.73 -7.88
CA THR A 119 -3.84 -4.79 -7.06
C THR A 119 -2.81 -3.75 -7.54
N ALA A 120 -2.52 -3.74 -8.84
CA ALA A 120 -1.62 -2.78 -9.46
C ALA A 120 -2.04 -1.33 -9.23
N PHE A 121 -3.33 -1.04 -9.44
CA PHE A 121 -3.89 0.30 -9.25
C PHE A 121 -3.84 0.74 -7.79
N SER A 122 -4.19 -0.15 -6.85
CA SER A 122 -4.12 0.15 -5.42
C SER A 122 -2.69 0.44 -4.94
N MET A 123 -1.70 -0.33 -5.40
CA MET A 123 -0.30 -0.13 -5.02
C MET A 123 0.24 1.18 -5.63
N SER A 124 -0.13 1.47 -6.87
CA SER A 124 0.17 2.75 -7.52
C SER A 124 -0.44 3.92 -6.74
N LEU A 125 -1.70 3.84 -6.30
CA LEU A 125 -2.32 4.88 -5.47
C LEU A 125 -1.59 5.08 -4.14
N ILE A 126 -1.16 4.01 -3.47
CA ILE A 126 -0.37 4.10 -2.23
C ILE A 126 0.94 4.84 -2.49
N ILE A 127 1.67 4.45 -3.54
CA ILE A 127 2.92 5.11 -3.94
C ILE A 127 2.67 6.58 -4.27
N PHE A 128 1.59 6.90 -4.99
CA PHE A 128 1.24 8.26 -5.35
C PHE A 128 1.02 9.15 -4.12
N PHE A 129 0.19 8.73 -3.18
CA PHE A 129 -0.07 9.52 -1.97
C PHE A 129 1.17 9.67 -1.08
N LEU A 130 2.03 8.64 -1.07
CA LEU A 130 3.28 8.72 -0.34
C LEU A 130 4.25 9.70 -1.00
N LEU A 131 4.39 9.65 -2.34
CA LEU A 131 5.20 10.61 -3.09
C LEU A 131 4.69 12.04 -2.93
N LEU A 132 3.37 12.23 -2.92
CA LEU A 132 2.74 13.54 -2.73
C LEU A 132 3.07 14.18 -1.38
N SER A 133 3.49 13.38 -0.39
CA SER A 133 3.97 13.89 0.90
C SER A 133 5.38 14.50 0.83
N PHE A 134 6.11 14.29 -0.28
CA PHE A 134 7.51 14.70 -0.46
C PHE A 134 7.76 15.50 -1.75
N LEU A 135 6.98 15.26 -2.81
CA LEU A 135 7.12 15.88 -4.12
C LEU A 135 5.82 16.61 -4.51
N PRO A 136 5.91 17.68 -5.32
CA PRO A 136 4.75 18.33 -5.90
C PRO A 136 3.88 17.37 -6.73
N LEU A 137 2.64 17.77 -7.01
CA LEU A 137 1.64 16.97 -7.73
C LEU A 137 2.15 16.41 -9.06
N THR A 138 2.67 17.28 -9.93
CA THR A 138 3.09 16.91 -11.30
C THR A 138 4.19 15.84 -11.34
N PRO A 139 5.34 16.00 -10.66
CA PRO A 139 6.36 14.96 -10.64
C PRO A 139 5.88 13.68 -9.96
N SER A 140 5.07 13.78 -8.89
CA SER A 140 4.46 12.61 -8.24
C SER A 140 3.59 11.82 -9.21
N PHE A 141 2.79 12.51 -10.03
CA PHE A 141 1.94 11.88 -11.04
C PHE A 141 2.75 11.16 -12.12
N ILE A 142 3.79 11.80 -12.67
CA ILE A 142 4.65 11.21 -13.71
C ILE A 142 5.34 9.95 -13.19
N VAL A 143 5.98 10.03 -12.02
CA VAL A 143 6.68 8.88 -11.41
C VAL A 143 5.70 7.74 -11.15
N THR A 144 4.51 8.04 -10.64
CA THR A 144 3.52 7.01 -10.33
C THR A 144 2.90 6.39 -11.59
N ALA A 145 2.72 7.16 -12.67
CA ALA A 145 2.26 6.65 -13.96
C ALA A 145 3.26 5.65 -14.55
N VAL A 146 4.55 5.96 -14.52
CA VAL A 146 5.61 5.03 -14.94
C VAL A 146 5.63 3.79 -14.05
N ALA A 147 5.55 3.97 -12.73
CA ALA A 147 5.49 2.86 -11.77
C ALA A 147 4.27 1.96 -12.01
N LEU A 148 3.10 2.54 -12.32
CA LEU A 148 1.88 1.78 -12.61
C LEU A 148 2.07 0.84 -13.80
N VAL A 149 2.68 1.32 -14.89
CA VAL A 149 2.94 0.48 -16.08
C VAL A 149 3.84 -0.71 -15.72
N VAL A 150 4.91 -0.46 -14.96
CA VAL A 150 5.84 -1.52 -14.52
C VAL A 150 5.15 -2.51 -13.58
N ILE A 151 4.41 -2.00 -12.60
CA ILE A 151 3.65 -2.82 -11.64
C ILE A 151 2.62 -3.69 -12.38
N LEU A 152 1.90 -3.10 -13.34
CA LEU A 152 0.87 -3.80 -14.11
C LEU A 152 1.49 -4.90 -14.98
N ALA A 153 2.59 -4.61 -15.68
CA ALA A 153 3.32 -5.61 -16.46
C ALA A 153 3.80 -6.79 -15.59
N LEU A 154 4.37 -6.51 -14.41
CA LEU A 154 4.83 -7.55 -13.48
C LEU A 154 3.66 -8.36 -12.88
N SER A 155 2.57 -7.68 -12.52
CA SER A 155 1.39 -8.32 -11.92
C SER A 155 0.70 -9.29 -12.89
N ILE A 156 0.66 -8.96 -14.18
CA ILE A 156 0.07 -9.81 -15.22
C ILE A 156 1.02 -10.93 -15.62
N ALA A 157 2.32 -10.64 -15.78
CA ALA A 157 3.28 -11.63 -16.24
C ALA A 157 3.55 -12.70 -15.18
N HIS A 158 3.90 -12.31 -13.94
CA HIS A 158 4.39 -13.22 -12.90
C HIS A 158 3.76 -12.88 -11.54
N PHE A 159 2.45 -13.12 -11.40
CA PHE A 159 1.66 -12.74 -10.22
C PHE A 159 2.27 -13.24 -8.90
N GLU A 160 2.79 -14.46 -8.84
CA GLU A 160 3.39 -14.99 -7.60
C GLU A 160 4.69 -14.29 -7.19
N SER A 161 5.55 -13.96 -8.15
CA SER A 161 6.81 -13.26 -7.89
C SER A 161 6.56 -11.79 -7.58
N TYR A 162 5.60 -11.17 -8.28
CA TYR A 162 5.11 -9.84 -7.97
C TYR A 162 4.56 -9.77 -6.55
N MET A 163 3.86 -10.82 -6.10
CA MET A 163 3.30 -10.86 -4.76
C MET A 163 4.33 -10.84 -3.64
N ALA A 164 5.49 -11.48 -3.84
CA ALA A 164 6.64 -11.34 -2.95
C ALA A 164 7.19 -9.91 -3.02
N LEU A 165 7.53 -9.46 -4.21
CA LEU A 165 8.13 -8.15 -4.44
C LEU A 165 7.30 -7.01 -3.81
N GLU A 166 5.98 -7.05 -3.95
CA GLU A 166 5.07 -6.10 -3.32
C GLU A 166 5.12 -6.16 -1.80
N SER A 167 5.19 -7.34 -1.18
CA SER A 167 5.31 -7.47 0.28
C SER A 167 6.65 -6.96 0.80
N ALA A 168 7.73 -7.17 0.05
CA ALA A 168 9.05 -6.62 0.34
C ALA A 168 9.03 -5.09 0.28
N ILE A 169 8.42 -4.52 -0.77
CA ILE A 169 8.30 -3.08 -0.96
C ILE A 169 7.38 -2.45 0.10
N ALA A 170 6.24 -3.06 0.40
CA ALA A 170 5.32 -2.55 1.41
C ALA A 170 5.92 -2.62 2.81
N GLY A 171 6.59 -3.73 3.14
CA GLY A 171 7.30 -3.91 4.40
C GLY A 171 8.45 -2.91 4.56
N SER A 172 9.29 -2.74 3.54
CA SER A 172 10.39 -1.77 3.55
C SER A 172 9.89 -0.33 3.64
N LEU A 173 8.79 -0.01 2.96
CA LEU A 173 8.18 1.32 2.97
C LEU A 173 7.56 1.63 4.34
N MET A 174 6.94 0.66 4.99
CA MET A 174 6.43 0.80 6.36
C MET A 174 7.56 1.02 7.37
N VAL A 175 8.66 0.25 7.26
CA VAL A 175 9.85 0.43 8.11
C VAL A 175 10.48 1.80 7.89
N ALA A 176 10.70 2.18 6.63
CA ALA A 176 11.27 3.48 6.29
C ALA A 176 10.39 4.63 6.78
N TRP A 177 9.07 4.52 6.63
CA TRP A 177 8.14 5.55 7.07
C TRP A 177 8.13 5.72 8.60
N LEU A 178 8.10 4.60 9.35
CA LEU A 178 8.16 4.62 10.82
C LEU A 178 9.47 5.23 11.32
N LEU A 179 10.60 4.83 10.74
CA LEU A 179 11.91 5.37 11.11
C LEU A 179 12.01 6.86 10.78
N SER A 180 11.53 7.28 9.61
CA SER A 180 11.53 8.69 9.22
C SER A 180 10.66 9.55 10.11
N ARG A 181 9.52 9.02 10.58
CA ARG A 181 8.64 9.74 11.51
C ARG A 181 9.23 9.84 12.92
N PHE A 182 9.89 8.79 13.40
CA PHE A 182 10.44 8.76 14.76
C PHE A 182 11.74 9.56 14.88
N TRP A 183 12.63 9.45 13.89
CA TRP A 183 13.94 10.10 13.88
C TRP A 183 13.97 11.41 13.09
N TYR A 184 12.82 11.89 12.59
CA TYR A 184 12.70 13.10 11.76
C TYR A 184 13.69 13.09 10.58
N LEU A 185 13.81 11.95 9.90
CA LEU A 185 14.76 11.79 8.80
C LEU A 185 14.35 12.66 7.61
N GLN A 186 15.35 13.29 7.00
CA GLN A 186 15.20 14.03 5.74
C GLN A 186 14.76 13.11 4.60
N PHE A 187 14.12 13.67 3.57
CA PHE A 187 13.52 12.87 2.48
C PHE A 187 14.54 11.98 1.75
N TRP A 188 15.77 12.44 1.54
CA TRP A 188 16.83 11.63 0.92
C TRP A 188 17.14 10.37 1.72
N LEU A 189 17.18 10.48 3.05
CA LEU A 189 17.41 9.34 3.94
C LEU A 189 16.22 8.38 3.93
N PHE A 190 14.98 8.88 3.87
CA PHE A 190 13.79 8.05 3.69
C PHE A 190 13.90 7.18 2.43
N PHE A 191 14.20 7.79 1.27
CA PHE A 191 14.30 7.06 0.01
C PHE A 191 15.49 6.10 -0.02
N ALA A 192 16.65 6.51 0.51
CA ALA A 192 17.82 5.63 0.59
C ALA A 192 17.53 4.39 1.45
N LEU A 193 16.92 4.60 2.61
CA LEU A 193 16.59 3.54 3.56
C LEU A 193 15.51 2.60 3.01
N TRP A 194 14.47 3.16 2.38
CA TRP A 194 13.46 2.39 1.65
C TRP A 194 14.09 1.56 0.53
N ALA A 195 14.97 2.15 -0.28
CA ALA A 195 15.62 1.46 -1.40
C ALA A 195 16.49 0.30 -0.93
N VAL A 196 17.31 0.52 0.12
CA VAL A 196 18.16 -0.54 0.70
C VAL A 196 17.30 -1.66 1.27
N PHE A 197 16.28 -1.35 2.07
CA PHE A 197 15.41 -2.38 2.64
C PHE A 197 14.57 -3.10 1.58
N ALA A 198 14.07 -2.40 0.56
CA ALA A 198 13.35 -3.01 -0.54
C ALA A 198 14.26 -3.97 -1.31
N PHE A 199 15.48 -3.56 -1.63
CA PHE A 199 16.45 -4.40 -2.34
C PHE A 199 16.80 -5.67 -1.56
N LEU A 200 17.14 -5.52 -0.27
CA LEU A 200 17.43 -6.66 0.60
C LEU A 200 16.22 -7.58 0.78
N GLY A 201 15.02 -7.01 0.95
CA GLY A 201 13.77 -7.76 1.05
C GLY A 201 13.47 -8.56 -0.21
N ILE A 202 13.58 -7.93 -1.39
CA ILE A 202 13.36 -8.59 -2.68
C ILE A 202 14.33 -9.75 -2.86
N LEU A 203 15.64 -9.54 -2.63
CA LEU A 203 16.64 -10.60 -2.76
C LEU A 203 16.34 -11.78 -1.82
N ASN A 204 16.02 -11.51 -0.55
CA ASN A 204 15.71 -12.56 0.41
C ASN A 204 14.45 -13.35 0.01
N GLN A 205 13.40 -12.66 -0.43
CA GLN A 205 12.16 -13.31 -0.83
C GLN A 205 12.32 -14.15 -2.10
N MET A 206 13.09 -13.65 -3.09
CA MET A 206 13.44 -14.42 -4.27
C MET A 206 14.24 -15.67 -3.92
N HIS A 207 15.26 -15.55 -3.07
CA HIS A 207 16.07 -16.69 -2.61
C HIS A 207 15.22 -17.76 -1.91
N MET A 208 14.34 -17.35 -0.99
CA MET A 208 13.45 -18.26 -0.27
C MET A 208 12.42 -18.95 -1.19
N MET A 209 11.94 -18.25 -2.22
CA MET A 209 11.07 -18.85 -3.24
C MET A 209 11.79 -19.93 -4.05
N THR A 210 13.02 -19.67 -4.49
CA THR A 210 13.82 -20.65 -5.24
C THR A 210 14.10 -21.88 -4.40
N LYS A 211 14.58 -21.70 -3.17
CA LYS A 211 14.88 -22.80 -2.24
C LYS A 211 13.67 -23.70 -1.96
N ARG A 212 12.47 -23.12 -1.89
CA ARG A 212 11.25 -23.90 -1.63
C ARG A 212 10.72 -24.63 -2.85
N LYS A 213 10.92 -24.09 -4.06
CA LYS A 213 10.66 -24.81 -5.31
C LYS A 213 11.58 -26.04 -5.44
N GLU A 214 12.85 -25.89 -5.07
CA GLU A 214 13.81 -27.01 -5.06
C GLU A 214 13.37 -28.13 -4.08
N VAL A 215 12.95 -27.78 -2.86
CA VAL A 215 12.46 -28.75 -1.87
C VAL A 215 11.14 -29.41 -2.26
N ALA A 216 10.27 -28.73 -3.02
CA ALA A 216 9.00 -29.30 -3.48
C ALA A 216 9.14 -30.25 -4.68
N HIS A 217 10.31 -30.25 -5.35
CA HIS A 217 10.63 -31.10 -6.49
C HIS A 217 11.62 -32.24 -6.14
N ALA A 218 12.06 -32.32 -4.88
CA ALA A 218 12.86 -33.41 -4.31
C ALA A 218 11.94 -34.40 -3.59
#